data_AF-A0AB36TP48-F1
#
_entry.id   AF-A0AB36TP48-F1
#
_cell.length_a   1.000
_cell.length_b   1.000
_cell.length_c   1.000
_cell.angle_alpha   90.00
_cell.angle_beta   90.00
_cell.angle_gamma   90.00
#
_symmetry.space_group_name_H-M   'P 1'
#
loop_
_entity.id
_entity.type
_entity.pdbx_description
1 polymer ?
#
loop_
_entity_poly.entity_id
_entity_poly.type
_entity_poly.pdbx_seq_one_letter_code
_entity_poly.pdbx_strand_id
1 'polypeptide(L)'
;MKKFINLEQAEKNARLREIENSKILSEEEMQLANQLQAKASSRGMKLIPEKKVKNKAKFVQLLQLNWEYLRKQNYMTSEEKIFLLDIQAHIGLHSNAIVDDITKKYASPLNITQIGKILETSRTKVSRVINSLVKKGILAKAESGIEGNNAKAYVIYINPNIIYAGNRDDVQGALVTMFKKAMNNKILKNLPNKLF
;
A
#
# COMPACT_ATOMS: atom_id res chain seq x y z
N MET A 1 37.61 -4.30 -64.72
CA MET A 1 37.64 -3.18 -63.75
C MET A 1 37.18 -3.71 -62.38
N LYS A 2 38.04 -3.69 -61.36
CA LYS A 2 37.64 -4.03 -59.97
C LYS A 2 36.86 -2.83 -59.40
N LYS A 3 35.60 -3.04 -59.02
CA LYS A 3 34.79 -2.05 -58.29
C LYS A 3 35.41 -1.88 -56.91
N PHE A 4 36.03 -0.73 -56.63
CA PHE A 4 36.46 -0.39 -55.29
C PHE A 4 35.21 -0.14 -54.44
N ILE A 5 34.96 -1.01 -53.47
CA ILE A 5 33.88 -0.85 -52.50
C ILE A 5 34.40 0.17 -51.47
N ASN A 6 33.78 1.34 -51.43
CA ASN A 6 34.07 2.35 -50.42
C ASN A 6 33.46 1.90 -49.08
N LEU A 7 34.28 1.25 -48.26
CA LEU A 7 33.88 0.65 -46.99
C LEU A 7 33.38 1.69 -45.98
N GLU A 8 33.93 2.90 -45.98
CA GLU A 8 33.48 3.99 -45.10
C GLU A 8 32.03 4.42 -45.40
N GLN A 9 31.68 4.50 -46.68
CA GLN A 9 30.31 4.83 -47.09
C GLN A 9 29.32 3.71 -46.74
N ALA A 10 29.77 2.45 -46.88
CA ALA A 10 28.96 1.29 -46.51
C ALA A 10 28.68 1.25 -44.99
N GLU A 11 29.68 1.56 -44.18
CA GLU A 11 29.59 1.60 -42.71
C GLU A 11 28.68 2.74 -42.24
N LYS A 12 28.82 3.94 -42.82
CA LYS A 12 27.94 5.09 -42.53
C LYS A 12 26.47 4.77 -42.86
N ASN A 13 26.21 4.11 -43.98
CA ASN A 13 24.87 3.70 -44.39
C ASN A 13 24.30 2.55 -43.54
N ALA A 14 25.15 1.66 -43.01
CA ALA A 14 24.72 0.63 -42.07
C ALA A 14 24.29 1.25 -40.73
N ARG A 15 25.08 2.21 -40.23
CA ARG A 15 24.80 2.93 -38.98
C ARG A 15 23.53 3.77 -39.06
N LEU A 16 23.26 4.43 -40.19
CA LEU A 16 22.00 5.16 -40.42
C LEU A 16 20.79 4.22 -40.42
N ARG A 17 20.91 3.03 -41.02
CA ARG A 17 19.84 2.02 -41.00
C ARG A 17 19.57 1.45 -39.60
N GLU A 18 20.62 1.23 -38.80
CA GLU A 18 20.44 0.84 -37.39
C GLU A 18 19.73 1.93 -36.57
N ILE A 19 20.08 3.21 -36.80
CA ILE A 19 19.42 4.34 -36.14
C ILE A 19 17.95 4.41 -36.55
N GLU A 20 17.62 4.28 -37.84
CA GLU A 20 16.23 4.26 -38.31
C GLU A 20 15.45 3.05 -37.76
N ASN A 21 16.04 1.86 -37.74
CA ASN A 21 15.42 0.66 -37.18
C ASN A 21 15.22 0.73 -35.65
N SER A 22 15.99 1.59 -34.96
CA SER A 22 15.84 1.81 -33.52
C SER A 22 14.73 2.81 -33.15
N LYS A 23 14.21 3.57 -34.12
CA LYS A 23 13.11 4.51 -33.89
C LYS A 23 11.80 3.73 -33.72
N ILE A 24 11.12 3.95 -32.59
CA ILE A 24 9.82 3.32 -32.28
C ILE A 24 8.68 3.95 -33.10
N LEU A 25 8.84 5.23 -33.49
CA LEU A 25 7.91 6.01 -34.31
C LEU A 25 8.68 6.64 -35.46
N SER A 26 8.06 6.71 -36.64
CA SER A 26 8.54 7.52 -37.75
C SER A 26 8.56 9.01 -37.40
N GLU A 27 9.26 9.81 -38.19
CA GLU A 27 9.33 11.26 -37.97
C GLU A 27 7.97 11.94 -38.13
N GLU A 28 7.13 11.45 -39.05
CA GLU A 28 5.76 11.93 -39.24
C GLU A 28 4.87 11.62 -38.03
N GLU A 29 4.94 10.39 -37.51
CA GLU A 29 4.21 9.99 -36.31
C GLU A 29 4.66 10.77 -35.07
N MET A 30 5.96 11.10 -34.96
CA MET A 30 6.50 11.90 -33.88
C MET A 30 6.01 13.36 -33.94
N GLN A 31 5.95 13.95 -35.13
CA GLN A 31 5.38 15.29 -35.32
C GLN A 31 3.90 15.34 -34.96
N LEU A 32 3.12 14.35 -35.40
CA LEU A 32 1.70 14.24 -35.07
C LEU A 32 1.49 14.07 -33.55
N ALA A 33 2.29 13.22 -32.91
CA ALA A 33 2.25 13.02 -31.46
C ALA A 33 2.53 14.32 -30.68
N ASN A 34 3.53 15.10 -31.13
CA ASN A 34 3.86 16.40 -30.52
C ASN A 34 2.72 17.43 -30.67
N GLN A 35 2.09 17.49 -31.84
CA GLN A 35 0.94 18.38 -32.08
C GLN A 35 -0.26 18.00 -31.18
N LEU A 36 -0.57 16.71 -31.09
CA LEU A 36 -1.62 16.20 -30.22
C LEU A 36 -1.31 16.47 -28.73
N GLN A 37 -0.06 16.27 -28.32
CA GLN A 37 0.39 16.55 -26.95
C GLN A 37 0.28 18.03 -26.61
N ALA A 38 0.64 18.95 -27.52
CA ALA A 38 0.49 20.39 -27.30
C ALA A 38 -0.99 20.79 -27.16
N LYS A 39 -1.85 20.25 -28.02
CA LYS A 39 -3.31 20.47 -27.95
C LYS A 39 -3.91 19.91 -26.66
N ALA A 40 -3.49 18.72 -26.24
CA ALA A 40 -3.90 18.11 -24.98
C ALA A 40 -3.44 18.94 -23.76
N SER A 41 -2.18 19.39 -23.77
CA SER A 41 -1.58 20.21 -22.71
C SER A 41 -2.29 21.56 -22.56
N SER A 42 -2.72 22.18 -23.67
CA SER A 42 -3.52 23.42 -23.64
C SER A 42 -4.87 23.28 -22.92
N ARG A 43 -5.38 22.04 -22.82
CA ARG A 43 -6.60 21.70 -22.08
C ARG A 43 -6.32 21.05 -20.71
N GLY A 44 -5.09 21.15 -20.22
CA GLY A 44 -4.68 20.61 -18.93
C GLY A 44 -4.43 19.09 -18.90
N MET A 45 -4.44 18.41 -20.05
CA MET A 45 -4.15 16.98 -20.13
C MET A 45 -2.63 16.74 -20.27
N LYS A 46 -2.08 15.82 -19.49
CA LYS A 46 -0.65 15.47 -19.51
C LYS A 46 -0.46 14.03 -19.94
N LEU A 47 0.37 13.81 -20.97
CA LEU A 47 0.83 12.47 -21.31
C LEU A 47 1.84 12.06 -20.23
N ILE A 48 1.48 11.07 -19.41
CA ILE A 48 2.35 10.51 -18.38
C ILE A 48 2.75 9.12 -18.88
N PRO A 49 4.04 8.85 -19.15
CA PRO A 49 4.46 7.50 -19.51
C PRO A 49 4.08 6.52 -18.41
N GLU A 50 3.66 5.31 -18.78
CA GLU A 50 3.35 4.27 -17.79
C GLU A 50 4.54 4.12 -16.83
N LYS A 51 4.29 4.43 -15.56
CA LYS A 51 5.32 4.38 -14.54
C LYS A 51 5.62 2.90 -14.28
N LYS A 52 6.68 2.36 -14.91
CA LYS A 52 7.20 1.04 -14.57
C LYS A 52 7.41 0.98 -13.06
N VAL A 53 6.70 0.08 -12.39
CA VAL A 53 6.79 -0.11 -10.94
C VAL A 53 8.20 -0.62 -10.63
N LYS A 54 9.10 0.30 -10.29
CA LYS A 54 10.50 -0.01 -10.00
C LYS A 54 10.65 -0.76 -8.67
N ASN A 55 9.78 -0.47 -7.71
CA ASN A 55 9.89 -1.01 -6.37
C ASN A 55 8.62 -1.80 -6.01
N LYS A 56 8.79 -3.09 -5.73
CA LYS A 56 7.75 -4.02 -5.27
C LYS A 56 7.78 -4.24 -3.75
N ALA A 57 8.59 -3.48 -3.01
CA ALA A 57 8.67 -3.55 -1.57
C ALA A 57 7.28 -3.30 -0.98
N LYS A 58 6.88 -4.21 -0.08
CA LYS A 58 5.65 -4.08 0.68
C LYS A 58 5.98 -3.28 1.93
N PHE A 59 5.18 -2.24 2.16
CA PHE A 59 5.37 -1.37 3.31
C PHE A 59 4.00 -0.94 3.82
N VAL A 60 4.01 -0.47 5.06
CA VAL A 60 2.87 0.17 5.69
C VAL A 60 3.20 1.63 5.92
N GLN A 61 2.19 2.49 5.84
CA GLN A 61 2.33 3.92 6.09
C GLN A 61 1.88 4.23 7.51
N LEU A 62 2.75 4.88 8.28
CA LEU A 62 2.41 5.45 9.57
C LEU A 62 2.07 6.93 9.37
N LEU A 63 0.89 7.36 9.80
CA LEU A 63 0.52 8.78 9.76
C LEU A 63 1.26 9.53 10.86
N GLN A 64 2.42 10.08 10.53
CA GLN A 64 3.40 10.61 11.49
C GLN A 64 2.78 11.63 12.46
N LEU A 65 2.01 12.61 11.95
CA LEU A 65 1.33 13.61 12.78
C LEU A 65 0.28 12.99 13.72
N ASN A 66 -0.38 11.91 13.29
CA ASN A 66 -1.32 11.19 14.14
C ASN A 66 -0.58 10.44 15.26
N TRP A 67 0.52 9.77 14.93
CA TRP A 67 1.37 9.10 15.94
C TRP A 67 1.94 10.09 16.96
N GLU A 68 2.38 11.26 16.49
CA GLU A 68 2.84 12.34 17.37
C GLU A 68 1.72 12.82 18.30
N TYR A 69 0.53 13.10 17.76
CA TYR A 69 -0.63 13.50 18.54
C TYR A 69 -0.99 12.47 19.60
N LEU A 70 -1.11 11.20 19.22
CA LEU A 70 -1.48 10.11 20.14
C LEU A 70 -0.42 9.90 21.23
N ARG A 71 0.85 10.13 20.92
CA ARG A 71 1.94 10.14 21.91
C ARG A 71 1.75 11.30 22.90
N LYS A 72 1.48 12.52 22.43
CA LYS A 72 1.22 13.69 23.30
C LYS A 72 0.03 13.48 24.23
N GLN A 73 -0.99 12.75 23.78
CA GLN A 73 -2.16 12.38 24.59
C GLN A 73 -1.94 11.16 25.50
N ASN A 74 -0.75 10.55 25.51
CA ASN A 74 -0.47 9.28 26.20
C ASN A 74 -1.51 8.18 25.90
N TYR A 75 -2.01 8.14 24.66
CA TYR A 75 -3.16 7.30 24.33
C TYR A 75 -2.83 5.81 24.27
N MET A 76 -1.59 5.46 23.88
CA MET A 76 -1.09 4.09 23.79
C MET A 76 0.02 3.83 24.81
N THR A 77 -0.01 2.65 25.44
CA THR A 77 1.07 2.16 26.29
C THR A 77 2.27 1.74 25.45
N SER A 78 3.43 1.53 26.08
CA SER A 78 4.63 1.03 25.37
C SER A 78 4.38 -0.35 24.76
N GLU A 79 3.71 -1.24 25.48
CA GLU A 79 3.37 -2.58 25.01
C GLU A 79 2.45 -2.55 23.77
N GLU A 80 1.48 -1.65 23.75
CA GLU A 80 0.59 -1.48 22.61
C GLU A 80 1.31 -0.95 21.37
N LYS A 81 2.26 -0.01 21.55
CA LYS A 81 3.10 0.51 20.46
C LYS A 81 4.01 -0.58 19.90
N ILE A 82 4.66 -1.35 20.78
CA ILE A 82 5.51 -2.48 20.40
C ILE A 82 4.70 -3.49 19.60
N PHE A 83 3.51 -3.88 20.10
CA PHE A 83 2.61 -4.78 19.37
C PHE A 83 2.29 -4.30 17.95
N LEU A 84 1.98 -3.02 17.78
CA LEU A 84 1.69 -2.44 16.47
C LEU A 84 2.91 -2.41 15.54
N LEU A 85 4.11 -2.20 16.08
CA LEU A 85 5.37 -2.22 15.32
C LEU A 85 5.75 -3.64 14.90
N ASP A 86 5.60 -4.62 15.80
CA ASP A 86 5.95 -6.01 15.51
C ASP A 86 4.98 -6.63 14.48
N ILE A 87 3.70 -6.30 14.59
CA ILE A 87 2.67 -6.84 13.67
C ILE A 87 2.67 -6.16 12.30
N GLN A 88 3.49 -5.13 12.07
CA GLN A 88 3.48 -4.36 10.83
C GLN A 88 3.73 -5.23 9.58
N ALA A 89 4.55 -6.28 9.73
CA ALA A 89 4.89 -7.22 8.65
C ALA A 89 3.73 -8.17 8.30
N HIS A 90 2.67 -8.15 9.10
CA HIS A 90 1.48 -8.99 8.97
C HIS A 90 0.23 -8.17 8.62
N ILE A 91 0.38 -6.92 8.18
CA ILE A 91 -0.77 -6.08 7.79
C ILE A 91 -1.06 -6.31 6.30
N GLY A 92 -2.19 -6.92 6.00
CA GLY A 92 -2.64 -7.21 4.64
C GLY A 92 -2.86 -5.94 3.82
N LEU A 93 -2.35 -5.95 2.58
CA LEU A 93 -2.54 -4.85 1.64
C LEU A 93 -4.03 -4.65 1.33
N HIS A 94 -4.47 -3.39 1.30
CA HIS A 94 -5.85 -2.91 1.15
C HIS A 94 -6.80 -3.27 2.29
N SER A 95 -6.85 -4.54 2.70
CA SER A 95 -7.76 -5.02 3.75
C SER A 95 -7.40 -4.51 5.15
N ASN A 96 -6.12 -4.17 5.39
CA ASN A 96 -5.59 -3.73 6.67
C ASN A 96 -5.86 -4.71 7.83
N ALA A 97 -6.11 -5.98 7.50
CA ALA A 97 -6.28 -7.08 8.44
C ALA A 97 -4.92 -7.64 8.86
N ILE A 98 -4.84 -8.21 10.06
CA ILE A 98 -3.67 -8.97 10.51
C ILE A 98 -3.74 -10.37 9.88
N VAL A 99 -2.77 -10.69 9.04
CA VAL A 99 -2.72 -11.91 8.20
C VAL A 99 -1.44 -12.70 8.38
N ASP A 100 -1.48 -13.97 8.00
CA ASP A 100 -0.34 -14.89 8.13
C ASP A 100 0.85 -14.46 7.29
N ASP A 101 0.60 -14.08 6.05
CA ASP A 101 1.64 -13.78 5.07
C ASP A 101 1.17 -12.74 4.05
N ILE A 102 1.78 -11.56 4.08
CA ILE A 102 1.48 -10.45 3.17
C ILE A 102 1.91 -10.73 1.72
N THR A 103 2.65 -11.82 1.46
CA THR A 103 3.11 -12.22 0.13
C THR A 103 2.07 -13.02 -0.66
N LYS A 104 1.15 -13.68 0.03
CA LYS A 104 0.11 -14.52 -0.58
C LYS A 104 -0.96 -13.67 -1.27
N LYS A 105 -1.50 -14.19 -2.38
CA LYS A 105 -2.67 -13.60 -3.07
C LYS A 105 -3.91 -13.61 -2.17
N TYR A 106 -4.08 -14.71 -1.42
CA TYR A 106 -5.16 -14.90 -0.45
C TYR A 106 -4.54 -15.20 0.92
N ALA A 107 -4.17 -14.13 1.63
CA ALA A 107 -3.61 -14.24 2.96
C ALA A 107 -4.72 -14.58 3.98
N SER A 108 -4.43 -15.49 4.90
CA SER A 108 -5.39 -15.94 5.90
C SER A 108 -5.33 -15.02 7.12
N PRO A 109 -6.48 -14.55 7.63
CA PRO A 109 -6.53 -13.81 8.89
C PRO A 109 -5.92 -14.61 10.05
N LEU A 110 -5.13 -13.95 10.88
CA LEU A 110 -4.58 -14.56 12.09
C LEU A 110 -5.52 -14.39 13.28
N ASN A 111 -5.70 -15.47 14.03
CA ASN A 111 -6.34 -15.42 15.34
C ASN A 111 -5.33 -15.08 16.46
N ILE A 112 -5.85 -14.76 17.65
CA ILE A 112 -5.04 -14.35 18.82
C ILE A 112 -3.97 -15.40 19.18
N THR A 113 -4.28 -16.69 19.05
CA THR A 113 -3.34 -17.77 19.37
C THR A 113 -2.20 -17.82 18.36
N GLN A 114 -2.48 -17.63 17.07
CA GLN A 114 -1.46 -17.59 16.02
C GLN A 114 -0.59 -16.33 16.14
N ILE A 115 -1.19 -15.17 16.44
CA ILE A 115 -0.44 -13.94 16.73
C ILE A 115 0.52 -14.15 17.91
N GLY A 116 0.07 -14.82 18.97
CA GLY A 116 0.92 -15.17 20.10
C GLY A 116 2.13 -16.03 19.71
N LYS A 117 1.93 -17.00 18.81
CA LYS A 117 3.03 -17.84 18.30
C LYS A 117 4.05 -17.02 17.49
N ILE A 118 3.58 -16.13 16.62
CA ILE A 118 4.44 -15.29 15.76
C ILE A 118 5.24 -14.29 16.58
N LEU A 119 4.62 -13.70 17.61
CA LEU A 119 5.26 -12.75 18.52
C LEU A 119 5.99 -13.42 19.68
N GLU A 120 6.12 -14.75 19.67
CA GLU A 120 6.77 -15.56 20.72
C GLU A 120 6.28 -15.19 22.14
N THR A 121 4.97 -15.02 22.29
CA THR A 121 4.38 -14.53 23.54
C THR A 121 3.06 -15.23 23.89
N SER A 122 2.59 -15.04 25.12
CA SER A 122 1.40 -15.75 25.59
C SER A 122 0.12 -15.23 24.93
N ARG A 123 -0.78 -16.16 24.59
CA ARG A 123 -2.13 -15.84 24.09
C ARG A 123 -2.87 -14.85 25.01
N THR A 124 -2.69 -14.98 26.32
CA THR A 124 -3.31 -14.10 27.32
C THR A 124 -2.81 -12.66 27.20
N LYS A 125 -1.48 -12.47 27.02
CA LYS A 125 -0.90 -11.14 26.81
C LYS A 125 -1.40 -10.50 25.52
N VAL A 126 -1.38 -11.25 24.41
CA VAL A 126 -1.90 -10.78 23.12
C VAL A 126 -3.38 -10.40 23.21
N SER A 127 -4.20 -11.24 23.85
CA SER A 127 -5.63 -10.98 24.06
C SER A 127 -5.85 -9.67 24.83
N ARG A 128 -5.10 -9.45 25.91
CA ARG A 128 -5.18 -8.21 26.71
C ARG A 128 -4.83 -6.98 25.88
N VAL A 129 -3.73 -7.02 25.14
CA VAL A 129 -3.28 -5.90 24.28
C VAL A 129 -4.31 -5.60 23.19
N ILE A 130 -4.76 -6.63 22.46
CA ILE A 130 -5.76 -6.47 21.40
C ILE A 130 -7.05 -5.87 21.96
N ASN A 131 -7.57 -6.39 23.08
CA ASN A 131 -8.82 -5.88 23.65
C ASN A 131 -8.68 -4.42 24.10
N SER A 132 -7.52 -4.04 24.64
CA SER A 132 -7.22 -2.64 24.99
C SER A 132 -7.22 -1.74 23.76
N LEU A 133 -6.55 -2.15 22.68
CA LEU A 133 -6.51 -1.41 21.42
C LEU A 133 -7.87 -1.34 20.72
N VAL A 134 -8.69 -2.39 20.82
CA VAL A 134 -10.09 -2.39 20.32
C VAL A 134 -10.92 -1.37 21.09
N LYS A 135 -10.81 -1.33 22.43
CA LYS A 135 -11.50 -0.34 23.26
C LYS A 135 -11.08 1.10 22.91
N LYS A 136 -9.83 1.28 22.47
CA LYS A 136 -9.29 2.55 21.99
C LYS A 136 -9.66 2.87 20.54
N GLY A 137 -10.30 1.96 19.81
CA GLY A 137 -10.65 2.17 18.40
C GLY A 137 -9.45 2.17 17.44
N ILE A 138 -8.30 1.65 17.90
CA ILE A 138 -7.10 1.46 17.09
C ILE A 138 -7.19 0.15 16.32
N LEU A 139 -7.80 -0.87 16.92
CA LEU A 139 -8.14 -2.14 16.28
C LEU A 139 -9.66 -2.34 16.23
N ALA A 140 -10.10 -3.23 15.35
CA ALA A 140 -11.46 -3.74 15.34
C ALA A 140 -11.45 -5.27 15.18
N LYS A 141 -12.46 -5.94 15.72
CA LYS A 141 -12.72 -7.37 15.51
C LYS A 141 -13.99 -7.49 14.69
N ALA A 142 -13.93 -8.17 13.55
CA ALA A 142 -15.12 -8.57 12.80
C ALA A 142 -15.24 -10.10 12.82
N GLU A 143 -16.45 -10.62 12.96
CA GLU A 143 -16.69 -12.06 12.85
C GLU A 143 -16.34 -12.51 11.43
N SER A 144 -15.50 -13.54 11.30
CA SER A 144 -15.25 -14.18 10.02
C SER A 144 -16.40 -15.15 9.77
N GLY A 145 -17.10 -15.01 8.64
CA GLY A 145 -18.15 -15.94 8.21
C GLY A 145 -17.61 -17.30 7.76
N ILE A 146 -16.53 -17.80 8.37
CA ILE A 146 -15.97 -19.12 8.05
C ILE A 146 -16.84 -20.17 8.75
N GLU A 147 -17.74 -20.78 7.98
CA GLU A 147 -18.53 -21.93 8.42
C GLU A 147 -17.61 -23.10 8.80
N GLY A 148 -17.88 -23.74 9.94
CA GLY A 148 -17.21 -24.98 10.37
C GLY A 148 -16.26 -24.89 11.56
N ASN A 149 -16.07 -23.71 12.19
CA ASN A 149 -15.28 -23.58 13.43
C ASN A 149 -16.18 -23.14 14.60
N ASN A 150 -16.36 -24.03 15.59
CA ASN A 150 -17.20 -23.80 16.78
C ASN A 150 -16.70 -22.70 17.74
N ALA A 151 -15.52 -22.11 17.47
CA ALA A 151 -15.04 -20.93 18.14
C ALA A 151 -15.21 -19.73 17.20
N LYS A 152 -15.94 -18.69 17.63
CA LYS A 152 -16.09 -17.42 16.89
C LYS A 152 -14.72 -16.95 16.36
N ALA A 153 -14.46 -17.20 15.08
CA ALA A 153 -13.25 -16.77 14.43
C ALA A 153 -13.42 -15.28 14.13
N TYR A 154 -12.51 -14.46 14.68
CA TYR A 154 -12.53 -13.02 14.44
C TYR A 154 -11.34 -12.64 13.59
N VAL A 155 -11.58 -11.81 12.59
CA VAL A 155 -10.53 -11.10 11.87
C VAL A 155 -10.24 -9.81 12.62
N ILE A 156 -8.95 -9.52 12.83
CA ILE A 156 -8.50 -8.30 13.49
C ILE A 156 -8.03 -7.32 12.44
N TYR A 157 -8.60 -6.11 12.45
CA TYR A 157 -8.28 -5.03 11.54
C TYR A 157 -7.62 -3.88 12.28
N ILE A 158 -6.75 -3.15 11.58
CA ILE A 158 -6.08 -1.96 12.09
C ILE A 158 -6.75 -0.72 11.50
N ASN A 159 -6.96 0.30 12.33
CA ASN A 159 -7.51 1.58 11.90
C ASN A 159 -6.54 2.27 10.91
N PRO A 160 -6.98 2.59 9.68
CA PRO A 160 -6.08 3.15 8.67
C PRO A 160 -5.61 4.57 9.01
N ASN A 161 -6.29 5.27 9.94
CA ASN A 161 -5.78 6.54 10.47
C ASN A 161 -4.57 6.37 11.43
N ILE A 162 -4.16 5.14 11.73
CA ILE A 162 -2.99 4.82 12.58
C ILE A 162 -1.88 4.20 11.72
N ILE A 163 -2.18 3.05 11.10
CA ILE A 163 -1.27 2.34 10.19
C ILE A 163 -2.07 1.92 8.98
N TYR A 164 -1.57 2.18 7.78
CA TYR A 164 -2.26 1.78 6.56
C TYR A 164 -1.37 1.11 5.53
N ALA A 165 -1.76 -0.10 5.12
CA ALA A 165 -1.19 -0.83 4.01
C ALA A 165 -2.06 -0.61 2.76
N GLY A 166 -1.88 0.51 2.06
CA GLY A 166 -2.69 0.81 0.86
C GLY A 166 -2.48 2.20 0.30
N ASN A 167 -3.36 2.59 -0.61
CA ASN A 167 -3.37 3.93 -1.20
C ASN A 167 -4.14 4.90 -0.29
N ARG A 168 -3.45 5.87 0.30
CA ARG A 168 -4.02 6.86 1.23
C ARG A 168 -5.23 7.64 0.68
N ASP A 169 -5.31 7.76 -0.65
CA ASP A 169 -6.37 8.50 -1.35
C ASP A 169 -7.58 7.59 -1.68
N ASP A 170 -7.48 6.29 -1.42
CA ASP A 170 -8.51 5.28 -1.72
C ASP A 170 -8.58 4.21 -0.61
N VAL A 171 -9.15 4.60 0.54
CA VAL A 171 -9.39 3.68 1.65
C VAL A 171 -10.64 2.86 1.40
N GLN A 172 -10.54 1.53 1.54
CA GLN A 172 -11.65 0.61 1.32
C GLN A 172 -12.88 0.96 2.18
N GLY A 173 -14.06 1.08 1.56
CA GLY A 173 -15.30 1.49 2.25
C GLY A 173 -15.71 0.60 3.43
N ALA A 174 -15.38 -0.69 3.39
CA ALA A 174 -15.61 -1.60 4.52
C ALA A 174 -14.78 -1.21 5.76
N LEU A 175 -13.51 -0.82 5.57
CA LEU A 175 -12.65 -0.32 6.66
C LEU A 175 -13.17 1.01 7.20
N VAL A 176 -13.57 1.93 6.32
CA VAL A 176 -14.18 3.21 6.71
C VAL A 176 -15.39 2.95 7.62
N THR A 177 -16.31 2.08 7.18
CA THR A 177 -17.52 1.74 7.93
C THR A 177 -17.19 1.13 9.30
N MET A 178 -16.19 0.24 9.35
CA MET A 178 -15.74 -0.42 10.57
C MET A 178 -15.21 0.57 11.62
N PHE A 179 -14.47 1.61 11.19
CA PHE A 179 -13.82 2.55 12.10
C PHE A 179 -14.54 3.89 12.26
N LYS A 180 -15.57 4.19 11.45
CA LYS A 180 -16.31 5.47 11.50
C LYS A 180 -16.79 5.83 12.91
N LYS A 181 -17.34 4.85 13.65
CA LYS A 181 -17.78 5.06 15.04
C LYS A 181 -16.61 5.31 15.99
N ALA A 182 -15.50 4.59 15.82
CA ALA A 182 -14.30 4.76 16.64
C ALA A 182 -13.70 6.16 16.50
N MET A 183 -13.74 6.73 15.29
CA MET A 183 -13.26 8.09 15.00
C MET A 183 -14.04 9.20 15.71
N ASN A 184 -15.22 8.91 16.28
CA ASN A 184 -15.99 9.90 17.04
C ASN A 184 -15.60 9.96 18.53
N ASN A 185 -14.65 9.14 18.98
CA ASN A 185 -14.21 9.18 20.37
C ASN A 185 -13.43 10.47 20.69
N LYS A 186 -13.27 10.79 21.99
CA LYS A 186 -12.69 12.06 22.45
C LYS A 186 -11.30 12.37 21.88
N ILE A 187 -10.49 11.36 21.59
CA ILE A 187 -9.09 11.51 21.18
C ILE A 187 -8.97 11.37 19.65
N LEU A 188 -9.52 10.31 19.07
CA LEU A 188 -9.44 10.02 17.63
C LEU A 188 -10.16 11.07 16.76
N LYS A 189 -11.21 11.73 17.28
CA LYS A 189 -11.90 12.79 16.53
C LYS A 189 -11.00 13.99 16.20
N ASN A 190 -9.94 14.18 16.98
CA ASN A 190 -8.99 15.29 16.91
C ASN A 190 -7.67 14.89 16.23
N LEU A 191 -7.60 13.72 15.57
CA LEU A 191 -6.42 13.35 14.79
C LEU A 191 -6.13 14.43 13.72
N PRO A 192 -4.86 14.88 13.58
CA PRO A 192 -4.48 15.89 12.60
C PRO A 192 -4.80 15.50 11.15
N ASN A 193 -4.58 14.23 10.80
CA ASN A 193 -4.83 13.70 9.46
C ASN A 193 -5.93 12.64 9.54
N LYS A 194 -6.88 12.71 8.59
CA LYS A 194 -7.95 11.72 8.44
C LYS A 194 -7.96 11.23 7.00
N LEU A 195 -7.86 9.92 6.83
CA LEU A 195 -8.01 9.28 5.52
C LEU A 195 -9.49 9.09 5.15
N PHE A 196 -10.41 9.27 6.11
CA PHE A 196 -11.86 9.21 5.95
C PHE A 196 -12.59 9.90 7.11
#